data_AF-A0A9N9E7Z9-F1
#
_entry.id   AF-A0A9N9E7Z9-F1
#
_cell.length_a   1.000
_cell.length_b   1.000
_cell.length_c   1.000
_cell.angle_alpha   90.00
_cell.angle_beta   90.00
_cell.angle_gamma   90.00
#
_symmetry.space_group_name_H-M   'P 1'
#
loop_
_entity.id
_entity.type
_entity.pdbx_description
1 polymer ?
#
loop_
_entity_poly.entity_id
_entity_poly.type
_entity_poly.pdbx_seq_one_letter_code
_entity_poly.pdbx_strand_id
1 'polypeptide(L)' 'MSYLLKLTVKKTPMLVSTTINHYRKGPPQPSWDLKFHLAFALIKSFIGDLIDITIEQAQQGSKRPVPLLPDTIANESK' A
#
# COMPACT_ATOMS: atom_id res chain seq x y z
N MET A 1 15.59 -23.82 -2.06
CA MET A 1 14.39 -24.10 -2.88
C MET A 1 13.06 -23.71 -2.22
N SER A 2 12.80 -24.05 -0.95
CA SER A 2 11.46 -23.90 -0.31
C SER A 2 10.91 -22.45 -0.26
N TYR A 3 11.76 -21.45 0.02
CA TYR A 3 11.31 -20.06 0.22
C TYR A 3 10.77 -19.40 -1.05
N LEU A 4 11.46 -19.55 -2.18
CA LEU A 4 11.00 -19.01 -3.47
C LEU A 4 9.68 -19.63 -3.90
N LEU A 5 9.52 -20.94 -3.70
CA LEU A 5 8.29 -21.64 -4.02
C LEU A 5 7.10 -21.13 -3.17
N LYS A 6 7.33 -20.93 -1.86
CA LYS A 6 6.33 -20.33 -0.96
C LYS A 6 5.97 -18.90 -1.38
N LEU A 7 6.95 -18.09 -1.76
CA LEU A 7 6.74 -16.73 -2.22
C LEU A 7 5.90 -16.69 -3.51
N THR A 8 6.25 -17.54 -4.48
CA THR A 8 5.51 -17.67 -5.74
C THR A 8 4.06 -18.07 -5.48
N VAL A 9 3.83 -19.12 -4.69
CA VAL A 9 2.46 -19.57 -4.35
C VAL A 9 1.66 -18.46 -3.65
N LYS A 10 2.29 -17.72 -2.72
CA LYS A 10 1.62 -16.63 -1.98
C LYS A 10 1.22 -15.46 -2.88
N LYS A 11 2.00 -15.14 -3.92
CA LYS A 11 1.78 -13.98 -4.80
C LYS A 11 0.95 -14.29 -6.05
N THR A 12 0.82 -15.56 -6.46
CA THR A 12 0.03 -15.95 -7.64
C THR A 12 -1.41 -15.45 -7.62
N PRO A 13 -2.20 -15.60 -6.53
CA PRO A 13 -3.59 -15.13 -6.51
C PRO A 13 -3.72 -13.62 -6.77
N MET A 14 -2.77 -12.84 -6.22
CA MET A 14 -2.71 -11.41 -6.45
C MET A 14 -2.47 -11.10 -7.94
N LEU A 15 -1.47 -11.71 -8.57
CA LEU A 15 -1.14 -11.49 -9.99
C LEU A 15 -2.31 -11.83 -10.92
N VAL A 16 -3.00 -12.95 -10.66
CA VAL A 16 -4.20 -13.35 -11.40
C VAL A 16 -5.31 -12.32 -11.22
N SER A 17 -5.58 -11.90 -9.99
CA SER A 17 -6.62 -10.91 -9.70
C SER A 17 -6.33 -9.55 -10.34
N THR A 18 -5.07 -9.10 -10.35
CA THR A 18 -4.64 -7.85 -10.99
C THR A 18 -4.84 -7.92 -12.50
N THR A 19 -4.51 -9.05 -13.12
CA THR A 19 -4.70 -9.28 -14.55
C THR A 19 -6.17 -9.23 -14.94
N ILE A 20 -7.03 -9.97 -14.22
CA ILE A 20 -8.48 -9.97 -14.46
C ILE A 20 -9.05 -8.55 -14.29
N ASN A 21 -8.67 -7.85 -13.22
CA ASN A 21 -9.14 -6.48 -12.97
C ASN A 21 -8.68 -5.50 -14.04
N HIS A 22 -7.45 -5.62 -14.54
CA HIS A 22 -6.93 -4.77 -15.61
C HIS A 22 -7.79 -4.85 -16.87
N TYR A 23 -8.22 -6.05 -17.27
CA TYR A 23 -9.08 -6.20 -18.44
C TYR A 23 -10.56 -5.88 -18.16
N ARG A 24 -11.05 -6.18 -16.96
CA ARG A 24 -12.47 -5.99 -16.61
C ARG A 24 -12.82 -4.53 -16.29
N LYS A 25 -11.93 -3.82 -15.59
CA LYS A 25 -12.14 -2.44 -15.12
C LYS A 25 -11.29 -1.42 -15.88
N GLY A 26 -10.40 -1.89 -16.74
CA GLY A 26 -9.36 -1.06 -17.33
C GLY A 26 -8.14 -0.91 -16.41
N PRO A 27 -7.06 -0.31 -16.94
CA PRO A 27 -5.87 -0.03 -16.15
C PRO A 27 -6.13 1.08 -15.11
N PRO A 28 -5.40 1.11 -13.98
CA PRO A 28 -5.51 2.19 -12.99
C PRO A 28 -5.21 3.58 -13.55
N GLN A 29 -4.35 3.65 -14.57
CA GLN A 29 -4.19 4.83 -15.41
C GLN A 29 -4.19 4.42 -16.89
N PRO A 30 -4.73 5.24 -17.80
CA PRO A 30 -4.81 4.90 -19.22
C PRO A 30 -3.46 4.55 -19.88
N SER A 31 -2.36 5.11 -19.36
CA SER A 31 -0.99 4.86 -19.84
C SER A 31 -0.38 3.55 -19.33
N TRP A 32 -1.00 2.87 -18.37
CA TRP A 32 -0.45 1.65 -17.79
C TRP A 32 -0.80 0.46 -18.66
N ASP A 33 0.21 -0.15 -19.26
CA ASP A 33 0.06 -1.49 -19.81
C ASP A 33 -0.03 -2.55 -18.68
N LEU A 34 -0.39 -3.78 -19.04
CA LEU A 34 -0.54 -4.85 -18.07
C LEU A 34 0.77 -5.13 -17.31
N LYS A 35 1.92 -5.02 -17.99
CA LYS A 35 3.24 -5.28 -17.38
C LYS A 35 3.54 -4.28 -16.28
N PHE A 36 3.31 -3.00 -16.55
CA PHE A 36 3.50 -1.93 -15.59
C PHE A 36 2.55 -2.09 -14.40
N HIS A 37 1.26 -2.39 -14.67
CA HIS A 37 0.29 -2.62 -13.60
C HIS A 37 0.69 -3.79 -12.68
N LEU A 38 1.16 -4.91 -13.25
CA LEU A 38 1.62 -6.06 -12.48
C LEU A 38 2.91 -5.76 -11.70
N ALA A 39 3.87 -5.06 -12.31
CA ALA A 39 5.11 -4.66 -11.64
C ALA A 39 4.82 -3.75 -10.43
N PHE A 40 3.94 -2.76 -10.61
CA PHE A 40 3.54 -1.87 -9.53
C PHE A 40 2.78 -2.61 -8.41
N ALA A 41 1.90 -3.55 -8.76
CA ALA A 41 1.19 -4.38 -7.79
C ALA A 41 2.17 -5.24 -6.96
N LEU A 42 3.18 -5.83 -7.59
CA LEU A 42 4.24 -6.56 -6.91
C LEU A 42 5.03 -5.67 -5.95
N ILE A 43 5.51 -4.52 -6.42
CA ILE A 43 6.25 -3.55 -5.59
C ILE A 43 5.42 -3.16 -4.37
N LYS A 44 4.16 -2.77 -4.56
CA LYS A 44 3.25 -2.41 -3.47
C LYS A 44 3.09 -3.56 -2.47
N SER A 45 2.97 -4.80 -2.96
CA SER A 45 2.83 -5.97 -2.11
C SER A 45 4.09 -6.29 -1.31
N PHE A 46 5.27 -6.09 -1.88
CA PHE A 46 6.53 -6.25 -1.14
C PHE A 46 6.74 -5.15 -0.09
N ILE A 47 6.38 -3.90 -0.42
CA ILE A 47 6.41 -2.79 0.53
C ILE A 47 5.48 -3.10 1.71
N GLY A 48 4.26 -3.57 1.44
CA GLY A 48 3.32 -3.96 2.49
C GLY A 48 3.82 -5.13 3.35
N ASP A 49 4.53 -6.09 2.78
CA ASP A 49 5.14 -7.19 3.55
C ASP A 49 6.35 -6.73 4.41
N LEU A 50 7.03 -5.63 4.02
CA LEU A 50 8.21 -5.10 4.72
C LEU A 50 7.85 -4.06 5.80
N ILE A 51 6.75 -3.34 5.60
CA ILE A 51 6.32 -2.24 6.45
C ILE A 51 5.15 -2.72 7.31
N ASP A 52 5.48 -3.34 8.45
CA ASP A 52 4.52 -3.67 9.50
C ASP A 52 4.38 -2.49 10.48
N ILE A 53 4.12 -1.31 9.91
CA ILE A 53 4.04 -0.06 10.65
C ILE A 53 2.56 0.27 10.86
N THR A 54 2.17 0.35 12.13
CA THR A 54 0.85 0.82 12.54
C THR A 54 0.65 2.29 12.19
N ILE A 55 -0.59 2.74 12.01
CA ILE A 55 -0.89 4.15 11.70
C ILE A 55 -0.31 5.05 12.79
N GLU A 56 -0.36 4.60 14.03
CA GLU A 56 0.13 5.26 15.23
C GLU A 56 1.66 5.47 15.17
N GLN A 57 2.41 4.44 14.75
CA GLN A 57 3.87 4.54 14.56
C GLN A 57 4.23 5.49 13.39
N ALA A 58 3.47 5.46 12.30
CA ALA A 58 3.66 6.39 11.19
C ALA A 58 3.35 7.85 11.60
N GLN A 59 2.38 8.05 12.48
CA GLN A 59 2.02 9.36 13.04
C GLN A 59 3.06 9.88 14.03
N GLN A 60 3.68 9.03 14.85
CA GLN A 60 4.78 9.43 15.76
C GLN A 60 5.97 10.04 15.01
N GLY A 61 6.26 9.55 13.79
CA GLY A 61 7.31 10.11 12.92
C GLY A 61 6.90 11.36 12.14
N SER A 62 5.62 11.73 12.16
CA SER A 62 5.09 12.88 11.44
C SER A 62 5.28 14.15 12.26
N LYS A 63 5.92 15.17 11.66
CA LYS A 63 5.98 16.54 12.22
C LYS A 63 4.65 17.30 12.11
N ARG A 64 3.61 16.67 11.54
CA ARG A 64 2.30 17.31 11.41
C ARG A 64 1.62 17.30 12.79
N PRO A 65 1.03 18.42 13.21
CA PRO A 65 0.31 18.46 14.47
C PRO A 65 -0.78 17.39 14.48
N VAL A 66 -0.85 16.64 15.58
CA VAL A 66 -1.91 15.67 15.83
C VAL A 66 -3.25 16.42 15.74
N PRO A 67 -4.25 15.93 14.97
CA PRO A 67 -5.56 16.55 14.95
C PRO A 67 -6.09 16.61 16.38
N LEU A 68 -6.35 17.83 16.87
CA LEU A 68 -6.92 18.01 18.20
C LEU A 68 -8.29 17.32 18.24
N LEU A 69 -8.54 16.58 19.33
CA LEU A 69 -9.86 16.04 19.60
C LEU A 69 -10.86 17.21 19.65
N PRO A 70 -12.12 17.00 19.20
CA PRO A 70 -13.11 18.08 19.01
C PRO A 70 -13.32 19.02 20.21
N ASP A 71 -12.98 18.58 21.42
CA ASP A 71 -13.20 19.31 22.67
C ASP A 71 -11.93 19.92 23.29
N THR A 72 -10.81 19.93 22.56
CA THR A 72 -9.54 20.49 23.08
C THR A 72 -9.38 21.95 22.63
N ILE A 73 -9.55 22.89 23.56
CA ILE A 73 -9.29 24.31 23.30
C ILE A 73 -7.78 24.51 23.12
N ALA A 74 -7.37 24.88 21.91
CA ALA A 74 -5.98 25.21 21.59
C ALA A 74 -5.65 26.59 22.19
N ASN A 75 -5.01 26.58 23.36
CA ASN A 75 -4.43 27.81 23.90
C ASN A 75 -3.07 28.01 23.23
N GLU A 76 -3.01 28.78 22.16
CA GLU A 76 -1.74 29.28 21.63
C GLU A 76 -1.19 30.32 22.63
N SER A 77 -0.25 29.91 23.48
CA SER A 77 0.57 30.85 24.25
C SER A 77 1.65 31.40 23.32
N LYS A 78 1.64 32.72 23.16
CA LYS A 78 2.61 33.52 22.40
C LYS A 78 4.01 33.45 23.00
#